data_AF-A0A520GZ61-F1
#
_entry.id   AF-A0A520GZ61-F1
#
_cell.length_a   1.000
_cell.length_b   1.000
_cell.length_c   1.000
_cell.angle_alpha   90.00
_cell.angle_beta   90.00
_cell.angle_gamma   90.00
#
_symmetry.space_group_name_H-M   'P 1'
#
loop_
_entity.id
_entity.type
_entity.pdbx_description
1 polymer ?
#
loop_
_entity_poly.entity_id
_entity_poly.type
_entity_poly.pdbx_seq_one_letter_code
_entity_poly.pdbx_strand_id
1 'polypeptide(L)'
;MTTAPPPIEPRPGIMRAAARNLGWLLASRGVLAVLSLFYLGIITRSLGVTGFGRFALITGAAQTLATLVAFQSWQVIVQYGVGPQERGDDDALGRLFRASAVVDAISAVLGALLAWAILE
;
A
#
# COMPACT_ATOMS: atom_id res chain seq x y z
N MET A 1 -0.31 -20.16 47.52
CA MET A 1 0.96 -19.53 47.11
C MET A 1 0.95 -19.39 45.60
N THR A 2 0.67 -18.19 45.08
CA THR A 2 0.67 -17.90 43.64
C THR A 2 2.04 -17.32 43.30
N THR A 3 2.91 -18.05 42.60
CA THR A 3 4.20 -17.50 42.18
C THR A 3 3.97 -16.50 41.05
N ALA A 4 4.37 -15.26 41.26
CA ALA A 4 4.29 -14.22 40.23
C ALA A 4 5.06 -14.68 38.97
N PRO A 5 4.55 -14.41 37.75
CA PRO A 5 5.25 -14.75 36.52
C PRO A 5 6.62 -14.03 36.47
N PRO A 6 7.66 -14.66 35.90
CA PRO A 6 8.98 -14.06 35.81
C PRO A 6 8.96 -12.79 34.96
N PRO A 7 9.81 -11.79 35.26
CA PRO A 7 9.95 -10.58 34.46
C PRO A 7 10.32 -10.91 33.01
N ILE A 8 9.62 -10.32 32.03
CA ILE A 8 9.91 -10.52 30.62
C ILE A 8 11.13 -9.65 30.25
N GLU A 9 12.32 -10.24 30.27
CA GLU A 9 13.53 -9.53 29.85
C GLU A 9 13.54 -9.32 28.32
N PRO A 10 13.76 -8.08 27.84
CA PRO A 10 13.86 -7.79 26.41
C PRO A 10 15.00 -8.60 25.79
N ARG A 11 14.68 -9.54 24.89
CA ARG A 11 15.72 -10.32 24.20
C ARG A 11 16.52 -9.39 23.28
N PRO A 12 17.85 -9.27 23.44
CA PRO A 12 18.68 -8.31 22.69
C PRO A 12 18.62 -8.51 21.15
N GLY A 13 18.24 -9.70 20.69
CA GLY A 13 18.02 -9.99 19.26
C GLY A 13 16.78 -9.31 18.65
N ILE A 14 15.72 -9.06 19.43
CA ILE A 14 14.47 -8.48 18.91
C ILE A 14 14.67 -7.01 18.55
N MET A 15 15.34 -6.24 19.40
CA MET A 15 15.62 -4.82 19.13
C MET A 15 16.49 -4.65 17.88
N ARG A 16 17.49 -5.52 17.67
CA ARG A 16 18.33 -5.50 16.47
C ARG A 16 17.55 -5.88 15.20
N ALA A 17 16.65 -6.87 15.28
CA ALA A 17 15.80 -7.26 14.16
C ALA A 17 14.77 -6.17 13.81
N ALA A 18 14.15 -5.55 14.82
CA ALA A 18 13.24 -4.43 14.64
C ALA A 18 13.95 -3.23 14.02
N ALA A 19 15.13 -2.85 14.52
CA ALA A 19 15.93 -1.76 13.95
C ALA A 19 16.33 -2.01 12.49
N ARG A 20 16.67 -3.25 12.13
CA ARG A 20 16.98 -3.61 10.74
C ARG A 20 15.77 -3.50 9.81
N ASN A 21 14.61 -4.00 10.22
CA ASN A 21 13.38 -3.89 9.45
C ASN A 21 12.93 -2.43 9.31
N LEU A 22 13.00 -1.66 10.40
CA LEU A 22 12.68 -0.24 10.39
C LEU A 22 13.64 0.52 9.48
N GLY A 23 14.94 0.21 9.52
CA GLY A 23 15.94 0.79 8.62
C GLY A 23 15.64 0.51 7.15
N TRP A 24 15.23 -0.71 6.82
CA TRP A 24 14.80 -1.06 5.45
C TRP A 24 13.53 -0.31 5.02
N LEU A 25 12.51 -0.22 5.89
CA LEU A 25 11.29 0.55 5.61
C LEU A 25 11.59 2.05 5.45
N LEU A 26 12.48 2.60 6.28
CA LEU A 26 12.83 4.02 6.23
C LEU A 26 13.68 4.34 5.00
N ALA A 27 14.58 3.43 4.61
CA ALA A 27 15.37 3.56 3.39
C ALA A 27 14.49 3.63 2.14
N SER A 28 13.50 2.74 2.02
CA SER A 28 12.59 2.75 0.86
C SER A 28 11.76 4.04 0.81
N ARG A 29 11.27 4.54 1.96
CA ARG A 29 10.57 5.83 2.02
C ARG A 29 11.49 7.02 1.75
N GLY A 30 12.74 6.97 2.19
CA GLY A 30 13.75 7.99 1.91
C GLY A 30 14.03 8.12 0.42
N VAL A 31 14.27 6.99 -0.26
CA VAL A 31 14.45 6.95 -1.71
C VAL A 31 13.21 7.50 -2.43
N LEU A 32 12.01 7.08 -2.04
CA LEU A 32 10.77 7.59 -2.62
C LEU A 32 10.63 9.10 -2.43
N ALA A 33 10.97 9.64 -1.26
CA ALA A 33 10.88 11.07 -0.98
C ALA A 33 11.84 11.88 -1.87
N VAL A 34 13.09 11.41 -2.00
CA VAL A 34 14.08 12.03 -2.89
C VAL A 34 13.61 12.02 -4.34
N LEU A 35 13.15 10.86 -4.83
CA LEU A 35 12.61 10.75 -6.19
C LEU A 35 11.37 11.64 -6.40
N SER A 36 10.52 11.78 -5.39
CA SER A 36 9.34 12.65 -5.44
C SER A 36 9.71 14.13 -5.56
N LEU A 37 10.80 14.57 -4.91
CA LEU A 37 11.32 15.93 -5.06
C LEU A 37 11.84 16.18 -6.48
N PHE A 38 12.58 15.23 -7.06
CA PHE A 38 13.01 15.32 -8.45
C PHE A 38 11.83 15.38 -9.40
N TYR A 39 10.86 14.49 -9.23
CA TYR A 39 9.62 14.45 -9.98
C TYR A 39 8.87 15.80 -9.92
N LEU A 40 8.70 16.35 -8.72
CA LEU A 40 8.03 17.63 -8.52
C LEU A 40 8.79 18.78 -9.19
N GLY A 41 10.12 18.80 -9.07
CA GLY A 41 10.97 19.81 -9.73
C GLY A 41 10.88 19.77 -11.25
N ILE A 42 10.84 18.56 -11.84
CA ILE A 42 10.65 18.38 -13.27
C ILE A 42 9.27 18.89 -13.69
N ILE A 43 8.21 18.43 -13.02
CA ILE A 43 6.82 18.79 -13.35
C ILE A 43 6.57 20.30 -13.24
N THR A 44 6.99 20.92 -12.14
CA THR A 44 6.78 22.35 -11.92
C THR A 44 7.51 23.19 -12.97
N ARG A 45 8.70 22.77 -13.40
CA ARG A 45 9.44 23.41 -14.49
C ARG A 45 8.82 23.15 -15.87
N SER A 46 8.36 21.93 -16.14
CA SER A 46 7.82 21.54 -17.45
C SER A 46 6.41 22.09 -17.72
N LEU A 47 5.55 22.17 -16.71
CA LEU A 47 4.15 22.59 -16.87
C LEU A 47 3.89 24.06 -16.48
N GLY A 48 4.81 24.70 -15.77
CA GLY A 48 4.58 26.03 -15.19
C GLY A 48 3.45 26.02 -14.13
N VAL A 49 3.13 27.20 -13.59
CA VAL A 49 2.20 27.32 -12.43
C VAL A 49 0.79 26.82 -12.76
N THR A 50 0.23 27.22 -13.91
CA THR A 50 -1.14 26.84 -14.29
C THR A 50 -1.28 25.36 -14.61
N GLY A 51 -0.31 24.79 -15.33
CA GLY A 51 -0.31 23.36 -15.67
C GLY A 51 -0.08 22.49 -14.43
N PHE A 52 0.80 22.92 -13.53
CA PHE A 52 1.01 22.26 -12.23
C PHE A 52 -0.28 22.25 -11.39
N GLY A 53 -1.00 23.37 -11.31
CA GLY A 53 -2.26 23.44 -10.55
C GLY A 53 -3.31 22.45 -11.05
N ARG A 54 -3.51 22.37 -12.38
CA ARG A 54 -4.41 21.37 -12.98
C ARG A 54 -3.97 19.95 -12.70
N PHE A 55 -2.68 19.67 -12.87
CA PHE A 55 -2.10 18.37 -12.59
C PHE A 55 -2.35 17.94 -11.14
N ALA A 56 -2.07 18.83 -10.18
CA ALA A 56 -2.23 18.58 -8.75
C ALA A 56 -3.69 18.33 -8.36
N LEU A 57 -4.65 19.08 -8.94
CA LEU A 57 -6.07 18.86 -8.70
C LEU A 57 -6.54 17.51 -9.24
N ILE A 58 -6.16 17.15 -10.47
CA ILE A 58 -6.52 15.87 -11.08
C ILE A 58 -5.93 14.70 -10.28
N THR A 59 -4.63 14.76 -9.96
CA THR A 59 -3.98 13.68 -9.20
C THR A 59 -4.50 13.58 -7.78
N GLY A 60 -4.74 14.70 -7.10
CA GLY A 60 -5.32 14.71 -5.76
C GLY A 60 -6.74 14.14 -5.71
N ALA A 61 -7.60 14.51 -6.67
CA ALA A 61 -8.94 13.94 -6.81
C ALA A 61 -8.89 12.43 -7.08
N ALA A 62 -8.02 12.00 -8.01
CA ALA A 62 -7.83 10.59 -8.31
C ALA A 62 -7.33 9.79 -7.09
N GLN A 63 -6.36 10.32 -6.34
CA GLN A 63 -5.86 9.66 -5.11
C GLN A 63 -6.93 9.58 -4.02
N THR A 64 -7.77 10.61 -3.89
CA THR A 64 -8.88 10.61 -2.93
C THR A 64 -9.90 9.53 -3.29
N LEU A 65 -10.31 9.48 -4.55
CA LEU A 65 -11.21 8.43 -5.05
C LEU A 65 -10.61 7.04 -4.89
N ALA A 66 -9.32 6.87 -5.21
CA ALA A 66 -8.61 5.62 -5.00
C ALA A 66 -8.64 5.23 -3.51
N THR A 67 -8.43 6.15 -2.58
CA THR A 67 -8.47 5.83 -1.14
C THR A 67 -9.87 5.42 -0.66
N LEU A 68 -10.92 6.00 -1.25
CA LEU A 68 -12.31 5.70 -0.88
C LEU A 68 -12.82 4.38 -1.50
N VAL A 69 -12.37 4.06 -2.71
CA VAL A 69 -12.91 2.95 -3.50
C VAL A 69 -11.99 1.72 -3.51
N ALA A 70 -10.67 1.90 -3.32
CA ALA A 70 -9.72 0.81 -3.44
C ALA A 70 -9.87 -0.19 -2.29
N PHE A 71 -10.25 -1.41 -2.67
CA PHE A 71 -10.20 -2.54 -1.77
C PHE A 71 -8.74 -2.96 -1.55
N GLN A 72 -8.32 -3.13 -0.29
CA GLN A 72 -6.96 -3.56 0.05
C GLN A 72 -6.81 -5.09 -0.14
N SER A 73 -7.03 -5.58 -1.35
CA SER A 73 -7.04 -7.01 -1.71
C SER A 73 -5.77 -7.75 -1.29
N TRP A 74 -4.62 -7.07 -1.31
CA TRP A 74 -3.34 -7.62 -0.87
C TRP A 74 -3.33 -8.05 0.61
N GLN A 75 -4.09 -7.37 1.48
CA GLN A 75 -4.23 -7.77 2.89
C GLN A 75 -4.98 -9.10 3.01
N VAL A 76 -6.00 -9.31 2.17
CA VAL A 76 -6.77 -10.57 2.12
C VAL A 76 -5.86 -11.71 1.65
N ILE A 77 -5.05 -11.48 0.62
CA ILE A 77 -4.09 -12.48 0.15
C ILE A 77 -3.06 -12.82 1.24
N VAL A 78 -2.48 -11.81 1.90
CA VAL A 78 -1.48 -12.04 2.95
C VAL A 78 -2.09 -12.75 4.17
N GLN A 79 -3.31 -12.38 4.56
CA GLN A 79 -3.97 -12.97 5.73
C GLN A 79 -4.45 -14.40 5.48
N TYR A 80 -5.00 -14.70 4.30
CA TYR A 80 -5.60 -16.00 3.99
C TYR A 80 -4.73 -16.92 3.13
N GLY A 81 -3.62 -16.41 2.56
CA GLY A 81 -2.74 -17.17 1.67
C GLY A 81 -1.72 -18.06 2.38
N VAL A 82 -1.36 -17.75 3.64
CA VAL A 82 -0.35 -18.53 4.39
C VAL A 82 -0.79 -19.99 4.59
N GLY A 83 -2.04 -20.21 4.96
CA GLY A 83 -2.57 -21.55 5.23
C GLY A 83 -2.60 -22.50 4.02
N PRO A 84 -3.09 -22.08 2.84
CA PRO A 84 -3.02 -22.85 1.60
C PRO A 84 -1.59 -23.06 1.08
N GLN A 85 -0.73 -22.04 1.20
CA GLN A 85 0.67 -22.13 0.79
C GLN A 85 1.44 -23.18 1.60
N GLU A 86 1.23 -23.26 2.91
CA GLU A 86 1.87 -24.27 3.77
C GLU A 86 1.40 -25.71 3.46
N ARG A 87 0.22 -25.87 2.86
CA ARG A 87 -0.34 -27.18 2.48
C ARG A 87 -0.01 -27.59 1.04
N GLY A 88 0.65 -26.71 0.27
CA GLY A 88 0.90 -26.93 -1.17
C GLY A 88 -0.37 -26.97 -2.02
N ASP A 89 -1.47 -26.35 -1.56
CA ASP A 89 -2.73 -26.29 -2.29
C ASP A 89 -2.76 -25.06 -3.19
N ASP A 90 -2.06 -25.17 -4.32
CA ASP A 90 -1.92 -24.10 -5.32
C ASP A 90 -3.27 -23.70 -5.95
N ASP A 91 -4.23 -24.63 -5.99
CA ASP A 91 -5.58 -24.39 -6.49
C ASP A 91 -6.36 -23.44 -5.57
N ALA A 92 -6.28 -23.66 -4.25
CA ALA A 92 -6.88 -22.75 -3.27
C ALA A 92 -6.21 -21.37 -3.29
N LEU A 93 -4.88 -21.33 -3.46
CA LEU A 93 -4.13 -20.08 -3.60
C LEU A 93 -4.55 -19.32 -4.87
N GLY A 94 -4.67 -20.02 -6.01
CA GLY A 94 -5.10 -19.45 -7.28
C GLY A 94 -6.53 -18.88 -7.23
N ARG A 95 -7.46 -19.55 -6.53
CA ARG A 95 -8.82 -19.01 -6.30
C ARG A 95 -8.79 -17.72 -5.49
N LEU A 96 -7.94 -17.62 -4.46
CA LEU A 96 -7.77 -16.43 -3.63
C LEU A 96 -7.22 -15.25 -4.45
N PHE A 97 -6.20 -15.49 -5.26
CA PHE A 97 -5.65 -14.49 -6.17
C PHE A 97 -6.69 -14.02 -7.20
N ARG A 98 -7.44 -14.95 -7.78
CA ARG A 98 -8.47 -14.62 -8.78
C ARG A 98 -9.62 -13.81 -8.17
N ALA A 99 -10.10 -14.18 -6.98
CA ALA A 99 -11.12 -13.41 -6.27
C ALA A 99 -10.64 -11.98 -5.97
N SER A 100 -9.41 -11.86 -5.50
CA SER A 100 -8.76 -10.57 -5.23
C SER A 100 -8.66 -9.71 -6.49
N ALA A 101 -8.22 -10.29 -7.61
CA ALA A 101 -8.14 -9.59 -8.89
C ALA A 101 -9.50 -9.13 -9.42
N VAL A 102 -10.57 -9.92 -9.23
CA VAL A 102 -11.93 -9.52 -9.61
C VAL A 102 -12.40 -8.34 -8.78
N VAL A 103 -12.16 -8.35 -7.47
CA VAL A 103 -12.53 -7.24 -6.59
C VAL A 103 -11.75 -5.97 -6.94
N ASP A 104 -10.46 -6.08 -7.27
CA ASP A 104 -9.66 -4.96 -7.72
C ASP A 104 -10.15 -4.39 -9.06
N ALA A 105 -10.52 -5.26 -10.01
CA ALA A 105 -11.08 -4.85 -11.29
C ALA A 105 -12.42 -4.10 -11.12
N ILE A 106 -13.32 -4.60 -10.27
CA ILE A 106 -14.59 -3.92 -9.95
C ILE A 106 -14.31 -2.56 -9.30
N SER A 107 -13.40 -2.51 -8.34
CA SER A 107 -13.01 -1.28 -7.65
C SER A 107 -12.43 -0.25 -8.62
N ALA A 108 -11.59 -0.68 -9.57
CA ALA A 108 -11.01 0.17 -10.60
C ALA A 108 -12.08 0.74 -11.54
N VAL A 109 -13.03 -0.09 -11.99
CA VAL A 109 -14.15 0.35 -12.84
C VAL A 109 -15.02 1.36 -12.10
N LEU A 110 -15.40 1.07 -10.85
CA LEU A 110 -16.20 1.99 -10.04
C LEU A 110 -15.47 3.32 -9.80
N GLY A 111 -14.17 3.27 -9.49
CA GLY A 111 -13.35 4.45 -9.31
C GLY A 111 -13.25 5.30 -10.57
N ALA A 112 -13.09 4.67 -11.74
CA ALA A 112 -13.05 5.36 -13.02
C ALA A 112 -14.40 6.01 -13.38
N LEU A 113 -15.51 5.31 -13.14
CA LEU A 113 -16.86 5.86 -13.37
C LEU A 113 -17.16 7.05 -12.45
N LEU A 114 -16.78 6.95 -11.17
CA LEU A 114 -16.92 8.05 -10.22
C LEU A 114 -16.05 9.26 -10.61
N ALA A 115 -14.80 9.02 -11.02
CA ALA A 115 -13.92 10.08 -11.49
C ALA A 115 -14.50 10.78 -12.72
N TRP A 116 -14.99 10.02 -13.71
CA TRP A 116 -15.65 10.56 -14.88
C TRP A 116 -16.87 11.41 -14.49
N ALA A 117 -17.75 10.91 -13.61
CA ALA A 117 -18.94 11.64 -13.17
C ALA A 117 -18.64 12.93 -12.37
N ILE A 118 -17.45 13.05 -11.76
CA ILE A 118 -17.02 14.25 -11.04
C ILE A 118 -16.33 15.27 -11.98
N LEU A 119 -15.76 14.79 -13.09
CA LEU A 119 -14.93 15.58 -14.01
C LEU A 119 -15.70 16.08 -15.26
N GLU A 120 -16.91 15.57 -15.52
CA GLU A 120 -17.91 16.23 -16.39
C GLU A 120 -18.59 17.41 -15.67
#